data_AF-A0A516KGL8-F1
#
_entry.id   AF-A0A516KGL8-F1
#
_cell.length_a   1.000
_cell.length_b   1.000
_cell.length_c   1.000
_cell.angle_alpha   90.00
_cell.angle_beta   90.00
_cell.angle_gamma   90.00
#
_symmetry.space_group_name_H-M   'P 1'
#
loop_
_entity.id
_entity.type
_entity.pdbx_description
1 polymer ?
#
loop_
_entity_poly.entity_id
_entity_poly.type
_entity_poly.pdbx_seq_one_letter_code
_entity_poly.pdbx_strand_id
1 'polypeptide(L)' 'MKSVISLVRDSLKLFIIFTVCTMLFYFGLRAIHAEYENYHKYDPPEGRAVKVFEQQDQSWVDRLSLFFRLGE' A
#
# COMPACT_ATOMS: atom_id res chain seq x y z
N MET A 1 0.29 -33.73 -26.11
CA MET A 1 -0.70 -32.62 -26.08
C MET A 1 -1.70 -32.72 -24.91
N LYS A 2 -2.29 -33.88 -24.61
CA LYS A 2 -3.28 -34.03 -23.51
C LYS A 2 -2.78 -33.62 -22.11
N SER A 3 -1.50 -33.82 -21.81
CA SER A 3 -0.89 -33.47 -20.51
C SER A 3 -0.72 -31.95 -20.29
N VAL A 4 -0.54 -31.16 -21.35
CA VAL A 4 -0.46 -29.70 -21.24
C VAL A 4 -1.85 -29.12 -20.91
N ILE A 5 -2.90 -29.70 -21.49
CA ILE A 5 -4.28 -29.29 -21.25
C ILE A 5 -4.70 -29.52 -19.78
N SER A 6 -4.25 -30.62 -19.15
CA SER A 6 -4.51 -30.84 -17.72
C SER A 6 -3.76 -29.85 -16.83
N LEU A 7 -2.48 -29.56 -17.13
CA LEU A 7 -1.68 -28.56 -16.41
C LEU A 7 -2.30 -27.16 -16.45
N VAL A 8 -2.78 -26.74 -17.62
CA VAL A 8 -3.48 -25.45 -17.79
C VAL A 8 -4.78 -25.42 -16.99
N ARG A 9 -5.55 -26.52 -17.00
CA ARG A 9 -6.80 -26.61 -16.24
C ARG A 9 -6.57 -26.53 -14.73
N ASP A 10 -5.51 -27.15 -14.23
CA ASP A 10 -5.16 -27.11 -12.80
C ASP A 10 -4.64 -25.73 -12.40
N SER A 11 -3.81 -25.10 -13.25
CA SER A 11 -3.35 -23.72 -13.04
C SER A 11 -4.51 -22.72 -13.04
N LEU A 12 -5.49 -22.92 -13.92
CA LEU A 12 -6.69 -22.08 -13.98
C LEU A 12 -7.55 -22.21 -12.72
N LYS A 13 -7.68 -23.42 -12.16
CA LYS A 13 -8.35 -23.60 -10.85
C LYS A 13 -7.62 -22.83 -9.75
N LEU A 14 -6.28 -22.93 -9.71
CA LEU A 14 -5.48 -22.23 -8.71
C LEU A 14 -5.63 -20.71 -8.85
N PHE A 15 -5.64 -20.21 -10.09
CA PHE A 15 -5.84 -18.79 -10.40
C PHE A 15 -7.22 -18.28 -9.95
N ILE A 16 -8.27 -19.07 -10.16
CA ILE A 16 -9.63 -18.72 -9.69
C ILE A 16 -9.68 -18.66 -8.17
N ILE A 17 -9.14 -19.67 -7.49
CA ILE A 17 -9.08 -19.71 -6.01
C ILE A 17 -8.28 -18.51 -5.48
N PHE A 18 -7.13 -18.21 -6.10
CA PHE A 18 -6.32 -17.06 -5.74
C PHE A 18 -7.09 -15.75 -5.93
N THR A 19 -7.75 -15.56 -7.06
CA THR A 19 -8.53 -14.35 -7.36
C THR A 19 -9.66 -14.14 -6.35
N VAL A 20 -10.41 -15.20 -6.03
CA VAL A 20 -11.47 -15.15 -5.02
C VAL A 20 -10.90 -14.80 -3.64
N CYS A 21 -9.77 -15.40 -3.28
CA CYS A 21 -9.05 -15.09 -2.04
C CYS A 21 -8.63 -13.62 -2.00
N THR A 22 -8.01 -13.10 -3.06
CA THR A 22 -7.60 -11.69 -3.18
C THR A 22 -8.81 -10.76 -3.06
N MET A 23 -9.92 -11.08 -3.72
CA MET A 23 -11.16 -10.30 -3.61
C MET A 23 -11.70 -10.29 -2.17
N LEU A 24 -11.76 -11.44 -1.51
CA LEU A 24 -12.20 -11.55 -0.12
C LEU A 24 -11.34 -10.66 0.79
N PHE A 25 -10.02 -10.74 0.67
CA PHE A 25 -9.12 -9.88 1.42
C PHE A 25 -9.30 -8.41 1.10
N TYR A 26 -9.46 -8.03 -0.17
CA TYR A 26 -9.71 -6.65 -0.57
C TYR A 26 -10.97 -6.09 0.10
N PHE A 27 -12.09 -6.83 0.04
CA PHE A 27 -13.32 -6.42 0.69
C PHE A 27 -13.21 -6.40 2.21
N GLY A 28 -12.54 -7.38 2.81
CA GLY A 28 -12.28 -7.43 4.26
C GLY A 28 -11.46 -6.23 4.74
N LEU A 29 -10.35 -5.92 4.06
CA LEU A 29 -9.54 -4.73 4.35
C LEU A 29 -10.31 -3.44 4.12
N ARG A 30 -11.12 -3.36 3.06
CA ARG A 30 -11.96 -2.18 2.80
C ARG A 30 -13.01 -1.98 3.89
N ALA A 31 -13.62 -3.04 4.40
CA ALA A 31 -14.56 -2.97 5.52
C ALA A 31 -13.88 -2.48 6.80
N ILE A 32 -12.70 -3.04 7.14
CA ILE A 32 -11.90 -2.58 8.27
C ILE A 32 -11.48 -1.11 8.09
N HIS A 33 -11.09 -0.71 6.88
CA HIS A 33 -10.68 0.66 6.59
C HIS A 33 -11.85 1.66 6.75
N ALA A 34 -13.07 1.27 6.36
CA ALA A 34 -14.26 2.09 6.56
C ALA A 34 -14.56 2.32 8.06
N GLU A 35 -14.30 1.32 8.90
CA GLU A 35 -14.36 1.44 10.36
C GLU A 35 -13.27 2.39 10.89
N TYR A 36 -12.06 2.29 10.33
CA TYR A 36 -10.89 3.10 10.73
C TYR A 36 -11.02 4.58 10.35
N GLU A 37 -11.65 4.91 9.21
CA GLU A 37 -11.92 6.30 8.82
C GLU A 37 -12.88 7.01 9.79
N ASN A 38 -13.78 6.27 10.46
CA ASN A 38 -14.67 6.83 11.48
C ASN A 38 -13.97 7.01 12.83
N TYR A 39 -12.77 6.46 13.01
CA TYR A 39 -11.99 6.60 14.22
C TYR A 39 -11.22 7.93 14.19
N HIS A 40 -11.88 9.00 14.63
CA HIS A 40 -11.33 10.29 15.08
C HIS A 40 -9.88 10.55 14.66
N LYS A 41 -9.73 11.10 13.45
CA LYS A 41 -8.48 11.71 13.03
C LYS A 41 -8.24 12.88 13.99
N TYR A 42 -7.14 12.78 14.75
CA TYR A 42 -6.64 13.75 15.73
C TYR A 42 -7.22 15.16 15.59
N ASP A 43 -7.73 15.73 16.68
CA ASP A 43 -8.09 17.14 16.70
C ASP A 43 -6.92 17.95 16.13
N PRO A 44 -7.18 18.83 15.15
CA PRO A 44 -6.13 19.64 14.56
C PRO A 44 -5.44 20.43 15.68
N PRO A 45 -4.10 20.50 15.68
CA PRO A 45 -3.39 21.15 16.77
C PRO A 45 -3.83 22.62 16.86
N GLU A 46 -4.37 23.05 18.00
CA GLU A 46 -4.80 24.44 18.26
C GLU A 46 -3.63 25.44 18.41
N GLY A 47 -2.43 25.08 17.91
CA GLY A 47 -1.22 25.87 17.99
C GLY A 47 -0.78 26.40 16.63
N ARG A 48 -0.10 27.54 16.63
CA ARG A 48 0.51 28.16 15.43
C ARG A 48 1.59 27.21 14.88
N ALA A 49 1.20 26.25 14.05
CA ALA A 49 2.10 25.26 13.49
C ALA A 49 3.12 25.97 12.59
N VAL A 50 4.36 26.10 13.07
CA VAL A 50 5.46 26.60 12.26
C VAL A 50 5.77 25.52 11.24
N LYS A 51 5.44 25.79 9.97
CA LYS A 51 5.79 24.92 8.85
C LYS A 51 7.29 25.02 8.59
N VAL A 52 8.09 24.18 9.24
CA VAL A 52 9.55 24.11 9.05
C VAL A 52 9.86 23.25 7.83
N PHE A 53 9.47 23.72 6.64
CA PHE A 53 10.01 23.20 5.40
C PHE A 53 10.25 24.38 4.46
N GLU A 54 11.45 24.94 4.52
CA GLU A 54 11.97 25.67 3.36
C GLU A 54 12.28 24.63 2.29
N GLN A 55 11.42 24.59 1.27
CA GLN A 55 11.63 23.79 0.08
C GLN A 55 12.71 24.49 -0.74
N GLN A 56 13.96 24.37 -0.32
CA GLN A 56 15.08 24.56 -1.22
C GLN A 56 15.06 23.37 -2.18
N ASP A 57 15.18 23.61 -3.49
CA ASP A 57 15.13 22.62 -4.58
C ASP A 57 16.24 21.57 -4.46
N GLN A 58 16.17 20.73 -3.45
CA GLN A 58 17.03 19.58 -3.25
C GLN A 58 16.65 18.54 -4.29
N SER A 59 17.59 18.25 -5.19
CA SER A 59 17.47 17.21 -6.19
C SER A 59 17.07 15.89 -5.54
N TRP A 60 16.17 15.13 -6.15
CA TRP A 60 15.71 13.84 -5.63
C TRP A 60 16.86 12.85 -5.41
N VAL A 61 17.96 13.04 -6.14
CA VAL A 61 19.19 12.26 -6.02
C VAL A 61 19.90 12.53 -4.68
N ASP A 62 19.90 13.77 -4.22
CA ASP A 62 20.54 14.16 -2.95
C ASP A 62 19.76 13.57 -1.76
N ARG A 63 18.42 13.53 -1.87
CA ARG A 63 17.55 12.88 -0.85
C ARG A 63 17.81 11.37 -0.77
N LEU A 64 17.99 10.70 -1.90
CA LEU A 64 18.29 9.27 -1.92
C LEU A 64 19.68 9.00 -1.30
N SER A 65 20.68 9.83 -1.62
CA SER A 65 22.01 9.71 -1.03
C SER A 65 21.99 9.90 0.49
N LEU A 66 21.22 10.88 0.97
CA LEU A 66 21.04 11.17 2.40
C LEU A 66 20.41 9.98 3.13
N PHE A 67 19.32 9.42 2.59
CA PHE A 67 18.65 8.24 3.12
C PHE A 67 19.62 7.06 3.30
N PHE A 68 20.47 6.78 2.32
CA PHE A 68 21.47 5.71 2.42
C PHE A 68 22.61 5.98 3.42
N ARG A 69 22.90 7.25 3.71
CA ARG A 69 23.98 7.66 4.63
C ARG A 69 23.51 7.74 6.08
N LEU A 70 22.33 8.32 6.31
CA LEU A 70 21.80 8.61 7.65
C LEU A 70 20.72 7.61 8.08
N GLY A 71 20.10 6.88 7.15
CA GLY A 71 19.06 5.89 7.45
C GLY A 71 17.69 6.47 7.80
N GLU A 72 17.48 7.77 7.58
CA GLU A 72 16.22 8.50 7.74
C GLU A 72 15.51 8.72 6.41
#